data_AF-A0A7S2H8H8-F1
#
_entry.id   AF-A0A7S2H8H8-F1
#
_cell.length_a   1.000
_cell.length_b   1.000
_cell.length_c   1.000
_cell.angle_alpha   90.00
_cell.angle_beta   90.00
_cell.angle_gamma   90.00
#
_symmetry.space_group_name_H-M   'P 1'
#
loop_
_entity.id
_entity.type
_entity.pdbx_description
1 polymer ?
#
loop_
_entity_poly.entity_id
_entity_poly.type
_entity_poly.pdbx_seq_one_letter_code
_entity_poly.pdbx_strand_id
1 'polypeptide(L)'
;PDLKQFRQAFMASGGFGRVLGFFMVTKQEASLSSGAVEGMSLGYALRIIRLCLFSSYKPDVIDTTAPMLPPSHQNLPPLPPDVSSSDGPVAMDVDQKSPLKHEAMHDDATEVLSRVGVQSNQLLVRLVEIALSAHDGLLGINGEVLVDALRSVMSLILLHHSNRSVNQTTVDSAPVADPLLLTASPLAERFAVSILVLNLDYKVRQLMGGVLITSCGAHPQMVPTIFEWLTRRIQDLPGDCTTCETCFYVLEQLLEQTSLATHLDSKEKRSVILQSLAAVIVQRITVSGGASLGEDMVSGMLNLVRVVLAIDLSATKGTALAADVVVRKVYMDLLLALPTRESPVHSPPCGGLDSTVAAFKVVEAVAAQHPVHLKQTIGQLSALIDDARDSLTHRWNLKCSFDAKPPNMRFVGLRNQGCTCYMNATLQQLFMIPRVCSALLEAKIRYPRKIGCDKLAEDQAEGHLVLLEREGNSGSVVGRVVSWNAEDLTHTVEILDTPPASAYESVS
;
A
#
# COMPACT_ATOMS: atom_id res chain seq x y z
N PRO A 1 -29.19 -31.27 9.84
CA PRO A 1 -30.35 -30.35 9.76
C PRO A 1 -29.94 -29.13 8.93
N ASP A 2 -30.81 -28.62 8.08
CA ASP A 2 -30.55 -27.40 7.32
C ASP A 2 -30.37 -26.23 8.29
N LEU A 3 -29.30 -25.43 8.13
CA LEU A 3 -29.01 -24.26 8.96
C LEU A 3 -30.19 -23.29 9.00
N LYS A 4 -30.94 -23.20 7.90
CA LYS A 4 -32.17 -22.40 7.81
C LYS A 4 -33.27 -22.94 8.73
N GLN A 5 -33.46 -24.25 8.79
CA GLN A 5 -34.44 -24.89 9.68
C GLN A 5 -34.07 -24.71 11.15
N PHE A 6 -32.78 -24.86 11.50
CA PHE A 6 -32.30 -24.59 12.85
C PHE A 6 -32.55 -23.13 13.25
N ARG A 7 -32.22 -22.18 12.35
CA ARG A 7 -32.45 -20.75 12.58
C ARG A 7 -33.92 -20.45 12.85
N GLN A 8 -34.83 -20.97 12.03
CA GLN A 8 -36.27 -20.78 12.20
C GLN A 8 -36.79 -21.38 13.51
N ALA A 9 -36.39 -22.62 13.84
CA ALA A 9 -36.78 -23.26 15.10
C ALA A 9 -36.23 -22.50 16.33
N PHE A 10 -35.01 -21.98 16.24
CA PHE A 10 -34.39 -21.19 17.31
C PHE A 10 -35.08 -19.85 17.53
N MET A 11 -35.48 -19.15 16.46
CA MET A 11 -36.27 -17.92 16.58
C MET A 11 -37.67 -18.21 17.13
N ALA A 12 -38.35 -19.25 16.63
CA ALA A 12 -39.70 -19.62 17.04
C ALA A 12 -39.79 -20.05 18.52
N SER A 13 -38.74 -20.67 19.06
CA SER A 13 -38.66 -21.04 20.49
C SER A 13 -38.36 -19.87 21.44
N GLY A 14 -38.20 -18.65 20.91
CA GLY A 14 -37.80 -17.47 21.69
C GLY A 14 -36.33 -17.45 22.09
N GLY A 15 -35.52 -18.41 21.59
CA GLY A 15 -34.08 -18.50 21.87
C GLY A 15 -33.34 -17.23 21.45
N PHE A 16 -33.65 -16.69 20.27
CA PHE A 16 -33.07 -15.44 19.79
C PHE A 16 -33.34 -14.26 20.73
N GLY A 17 -34.58 -14.13 21.20
CA GLY A 17 -34.96 -13.05 22.13
C GLY A 17 -34.19 -13.11 23.45
N ARG A 18 -33.95 -14.32 23.99
CA ARG A 18 -33.13 -14.50 25.20
C ARG A 18 -31.67 -14.13 24.97
N VAL A 19 -31.08 -14.53 23.84
CA VAL A 19 -29.70 -14.19 23.50
C VAL A 19 -29.53 -12.69 23.28
N LEU A 20 -30.46 -12.06 22.55
CA LEU A 20 -30.44 -10.62 22.34
C LEU A 20 -30.65 -9.86 23.66
N GLY A 21 -31.60 -10.29 24.50
CA GLY A 21 -31.81 -9.72 25.83
C GLY A 21 -30.55 -9.79 26.70
N PHE A 22 -29.89 -10.96 26.74
CA PHE A 22 -28.59 -11.12 27.41
C PHE A 22 -27.55 -10.14 26.85
N PHE A 23 -27.41 -10.08 25.53
CA PHE A 23 -26.44 -9.21 24.86
C PHE A 23 -26.66 -7.72 25.18
N MET A 24 -27.92 -7.29 25.26
CA MET A 24 -28.31 -5.91 25.57
C MET A 24 -28.15 -5.55 27.05
N VAL A 25 -28.40 -6.48 27.97
CA VAL A 25 -28.44 -6.22 29.42
C VAL A 25 -27.08 -6.38 30.10
N THR A 26 -26.19 -7.24 29.59
CA THR A 26 -24.89 -7.53 30.21
C THR A 26 -23.99 -6.30 30.22
N LYS A 27 -24.16 -5.42 31.20
CA LYS A 27 -23.25 -4.29 31.44
C LYS A 27 -21.94 -4.84 31.96
N GLN A 28 -20.85 -4.36 31.39
CA GLN A 28 -19.51 -4.71 31.82
C GLN A 28 -19.23 -3.94 33.11
N GLU A 29 -19.74 -4.40 34.25
CA GLU A 29 -19.26 -3.93 35.54
C GLU A 29 -17.87 -4.53 35.75
N ALA A 30 -16.87 -3.66 35.62
CA ALA A 30 -15.46 -3.98 35.70
C ALA A 30 -15.08 -4.60 37.05
N SER A 31 -15.19 -5.93 37.17
CA SER A 31 -14.38 -6.70 38.10
C SER A 31 -13.34 -7.46 37.29
N LEU A 32 -12.08 -7.05 37.49
CA LEU A 32 -10.89 -7.53 36.77
C LEU A 32 -10.61 -9.04 36.92
N SER A 33 -11.42 -9.77 37.70
CA SER A 33 -11.20 -11.19 38.01
C SER A 33 -12.12 -12.18 37.25
N SER A 34 -13.22 -11.74 36.60
CA SER A 34 -14.12 -12.63 35.85
C SER A 34 -14.20 -12.38 34.33
N GLY A 35 -13.51 -11.35 33.82
CA GLY A 35 -13.75 -10.78 32.49
C GLY A 35 -13.61 -11.74 31.29
N ALA A 36 -12.77 -12.77 31.39
CA ALA A 36 -12.55 -13.70 30.27
C ALA A 36 -13.77 -14.59 29.94
N VAL A 37 -14.52 -15.02 30.96
CA VAL A 37 -15.68 -15.91 30.78
C VAL A 37 -16.89 -15.13 30.24
N GLU A 38 -17.10 -13.92 30.78
CA GLU A 38 -18.15 -13.02 30.29
C GLU A 38 -17.85 -12.56 28.87
N GLY A 39 -16.59 -12.27 28.56
CA GLY A 39 -16.16 -11.93 27.22
C GLY A 39 -16.46 -13.03 26.20
N MET A 40 -16.09 -14.28 26.48
CA MET A 40 -16.42 -15.41 25.61
C MET A 40 -17.93 -15.54 25.38
N SER A 41 -18.73 -15.40 26.43
CA SER A 41 -20.20 -15.47 26.36
C SER A 41 -20.78 -14.38 25.44
N LEU A 42 -20.23 -13.17 25.50
CA LEU A 42 -20.62 -12.06 24.63
C LEU A 42 -20.23 -12.31 23.18
N GLY A 43 -19.05 -12.88 22.94
CA GLY A 43 -18.62 -13.30 21.60
C GLY A 43 -19.55 -14.35 20.97
N TYR A 44 -19.97 -15.35 21.74
CA TYR A 44 -20.95 -16.33 21.27
C TYR A 44 -22.32 -15.70 21.01
N ALA A 45 -22.79 -14.83 21.89
CA ALA A 45 -24.06 -14.11 21.70
C ALA A 45 -24.04 -13.28 20.41
N LEU A 46 -22.94 -12.55 20.16
CA LEU A 46 -22.75 -11.76 18.93
C LEU A 46 -22.79 -12.62 17.67
N ARG A 47 -22.12 -13.77 17.67
CA ARG A 47 -22.13 -14.71 16.53
C ARG A 47 -23.52 -15.29 16.28
N ILE A 48 -24.27 -15.60 17.33
CA ILE A 48 -25.67 -16.05 17.22
C ILE A 48 -26.54 -14.92 16.64
N ILE A 49 -26.38 -13.69 17.13
CA ILE A 49 -27.10 -12.52 16.60
C ILE A 49 -26.80 -12.34 15.12
N ARG A 50 -25.53 -12.39 14.73
CA ARG A 50 -25.09 -12.29 13.33
C ARG A 50 -25.67 -13.41 12.46
N LEU A 51 -25.69 -14.65 12.96
CA LEU A 51 -26.30 -15.78 12.26
C LEU A 51 -27.82 -15.58 12.09
N CYS A 52 -28.51 -15.07 13.10
CA CYS A 52 -29.95 -14.86 13.05
C CYS A 52 -30.33 -13.69 12.13
N LEU A 53 -29.63 -12.56 12.21
CA LEU A 53 -29.99 -11.32 11.50
C LEU A 53 -29.34 -11.19 10.12
N PHE A 54 -28.12 -11.69 9.92
CA PHE A 54 -27.31 -11.38 8.75
C PHE A 54 -26.92 -12.62 7.91
N SER A 55 -27.42 -13.82 8.22
CA SER A 55 -27.05 -15.06 7.49
C SER A 55 -27.43 -15.07 6.01
N SER A 56 -28.43 -14.29 5.60
CA SER A 56 -28.78 -14.09 4.19
C SER A 56 -27.99 -12.96 3.53
N TYR A 57 -27.37 -12.09 4.33
CA TYR A 57 -26.55 -11.00 3.83
C TYR A 57 -25.13 -11.56 3.64
N LYS A 58 -24.85 -12.05 2.42
CA LYS A 58 -23.48 -11.99 1.95
C LYS A 58 -23.24 -10.52 1.67
N PRO A 59 -22.49 -9.76 2.50
CA PRO A 59 -21.96 -8.52 1.97
C PRO A 59 -21.23 -8.94 0.70
N ASP A 60 -21.55 -8.33 -0.45
CA ASP A 60 -20.68 -8.46 -1.61
C ASP A 60 -19.28 -8.25 -1.08
N VAL A 61 -18.49 -9.31 -1.17
CA VAL A 61 -17.20 -9.38 -0.54
C VAL A 61 -16.39 -8.28 -1.23
N ILE A 62 -16.28 -7.12 -0.58
CA ILE A 62 -15.05 -6.34 -0.66
C ILE A 62 -14.02 -7.37 -0.22
N ASP A 63 -13.29 -7.92 -1.18
CA ASP A 63 -12.33 -8.99 -0.97
C ASP A 63 -11.22 -8.47 -0.08
N THR A 64 -11.45 -8.57 1.24
CA THR A 64 -10.50 -8.23 2.30
C THR A 64 -9.33 -9.23 2.35
N THR A 65 -9.32 -10.25 1.48
CA THR A 65 -8.17 -11.14 1.27
C THR A 65 -7.33 -10.80 0.04
N ALA A 66 -7.85 -9.98 -0.88
CA ALA A 66 -6.98 -9.22 -1.76
C ALA A 66 -6.36 -8.08 -0.91
N PRO A 67 -5.04 -7.83 -0.99
CA PRO A 67 -4.53 -6.54 -0.56
C PRO A 67 -5.39 -5.48 -1.24
N MET A 68 -5.80 -4.42 -0.53
CA MET A 68 -6.47 -3.26 -1.12
C MET A 68 -5.48 -2.48 -2.00
N LEU A 69 -4.88 -3.16 -2.98
CA LEU A 69 -4.09 -2.62 -4.06
C LEU A 69 -5.05 -1.90 -5.02
N PRO A 70 -4.63 -0.78 -5.62
CA PRO A 70 -5.36 -0.19 -6.73
C PRO A 70 -5.52 -1.23 -7.85
N PRO A 71 -6.63 -1.20 -8.62
CA PRO A 71 -6.90 -2.20 -9.64
C PRO A 71 -5.71 -2.31 -10.60
N SER A 72 -5.08 -3.49 -10.61
CA SER A 72 -4.06 -3.85 -11.58
C SER A 72 -4.70 -3.85 -12.97
N HIS A 73 -4.41 -2.82 -13.76
CA HIS A 73 -4.83 -2.71 -15.15
C HIS A 73 -4.14 -3.78 -16.01
N GLN A 74 -4.77 -4.94 -16.17
CA GLN A 74 -4.64 -5.71 -17.41
C GLN A 74 -5.54 -5.05 -18.46
N ASN A 75 -5.07 -3.96 -19.06
CA ASN A 75 -5.67 -3.40 -20.28
C ASN A 75 -4.52 -2.84 -21.14
N LEU A 76 -3.80 -3.76 -21.78
CA LEU A 76 -3.03 -3.41 -22.98
C LEU A 76 -4.03 -3.24 -24.14
N PRO A 77 -3.92 -2.17 -24.95
CA PRO A 77 -4.73 -2.04 -26.15
C PRO A 77 -4.41 -3.16 -27.14
N PRO A 78 -5.39 -3.67 -27.93
CA PRO A 78 -5.10 -4.65 -28.94
C PRO A 78 -4.23 -4.02 -30.04
N LEU A 79 -3.17 -4.73 -30.44
CA LEU A 79 -2.43 -4.45 -31.66
C LEU A 79 -3.39 -4.42 -32.87
N PRO A 80 -3.11 -3.59 -33.89
CA PRO A 80 -3.95 -3.54 -35.09
C PRO A 80 -3.93 -4.88 -35.83
N PRO A 81 -5.06 -5.30 -36.44
CA PRO A 81 -5.13 -6.57 -37.13
C PRO A 81 -4.43 -6.48 -38.50
N ASP A 82 -3.55 -7.45 -38.74
CA ASP A 82 -3.04 -7.77 -40.07
C ASP A 82 -4.19 -8.24 -40.98
N VAL A 83 -4.10 -7.78 -42.22
CA VAL A 83 -5.02 -8.07 -43.31
C VAL A 83 -4.78 -9.51 -43.79
N SER A 84 -5.79 -10.39 -43.71
CA SER A 84 -6.17 -11.34 -44.79
C SER A 84 -7.29 -12.32 -44.41
N SER A 85 -8.15 -12.60 -45.40
CA SER A 85 -9.12 -13.71 -45.57
C SER A 85 -10.25 -13.83 -44.53
N SER A 86 -11.47 -13.39 -44.84
CA SER A 86 -12.52 -14.08 -45.63
C SER A 86 -12.99 -15.41 -45.02
N ASP A 87 -14.11 -15.39 -44.28
CA ASP A 87 -15.30 -16.18 -44.58
C ASP A 87 -16.47 -15.82 -43.63
N GLY A 88 -17.69 -15.91 -44.17
CA GLY A 88 -18.92 -15.30 -43.65
C GLY A 88 -19.60 -15.99 -42.45
N PRO A 89 -20.76 -15.45 -42.01
CA PRO A 89 -21.30 -15.68 -40.67
C PRO A 89 -22.30 -16.85 -40.62
N VAL A 90 -22.28 -17.58 -39.50
CA VAL A 90 -23.39 -18.47 -39.09
C VAL A 90 -24.02 -17.87 -37.84
N ALA A 91 -25.26 -17.43 -37.99
CA ALA A 91 -26.12 -16.99 -36.90
C ALA A 91 -26.53 -18.20 -36.04
N MET A 92 -26.40 -18.07 -34.72
CA MET A 92 -27.14 -18.90 -33.77
C MET A 92 -27.84 -18.01 -32.75
N ASP A 93 -29.17 -18.06 -32.85
CA ASP A 93 -30.15 -17.65 -31.85
C ASP A 93 -29.76 -18.15 -30.46
N VAL A 94 -29.80 -17.25 -29.47
CA VAL A 94 -29.81 -17.62 -28.06
C VAL A 94 -31.01 -16.95 -27.41
N ASP A 95 -31.95 -17.82 -27.01
CA ASP A 95 -33.18 -17.56 -26.28
C ASP A 95 -33.04 -16.53 -25.16
N GLN A 96 -33.90 -15.52 -25.22
CA GLN A 96 -34.27 -14.68 -24.08
C GLN A 96 -35.08 -15.51 -23.08
N LYS A 97 -34.43 -16.07 -22.06
CA LYS A 97 -35.11 -16.50 -20.83
C LYS A 97 -35.26 -15.32 -19.88
N SER A 98 -36.53 -14.94 -19.68
CA SER A 98 -37.00 -14.01 -18.66
C SER A 98 -36.54 -14.41 -17.25
N PRO A 99 -36.24 -13.46 -16.35
CA PRO A 99 -35.84 -13.78 -14.99
C PRO A 99 -37.07 -14.17 -14.16
N LEU A 100 -37.09 -15.43 -13.73
CA LEU A 100 -37.98 -15.95 -12.70
C LEU A 100 -37.78 -15.17 -11.40
N LYS A 101 -38.83 -14.49 -10.94
CA LYS A 101 -38.93 -13.93 -9.59
C LYS A 101 -38.87 -15.06 -8.56
N HIS A 102 -37.72 -15.24 -7.91
CA HIS A 102 -37.65 -15.99 -6.67
C HIS A 102 -38.12 -15.08 -5.52
N GLU A 103 -39.40 -15.17 -5.16
CA GLU A 103 -39.91 -14.64 -3.89
C GLU A 103 -39.37 -15.51 -2.75
N ALA A 104 -38.21 -15.15 -2.22
CA ALA A 104 -37.74 -15.67 -0.95
C ALA A 104 -38.31 -14.79 0.17
N MET A 105 -39.22 -15.35 0.97
CA MET A 105 -39.57 -14.84 2.31
C MET A 105 -38.27 -14.66 3.12
N HIS A 106 -37.76 -13.44 3.14
CA HIS A 106 -36.72 -12.98 4.04
C HIS A 106 -37.42 -12.15 5.11
N ASP A 107 -37.45 -12.64 6.35
CA ASP A 107 -37.80 -11.80 7.49
C ASP A 107 -36.80 -10.62 7.50
N ASP A 108 -37.31 -9.39 7.35
CA ASP A 108 -36.51 -8.18 7.47
C ASP A 108 -35.90 -8.18 8.88
N ALA A 109 -34.57 -8.01 8.97
CA ALA A 109 -33.88 -7.96 10.26
C ALA A 109 -34.51 -6.91 11.19
N THR A 110 -35.05 -5.83 10.63
CA THR A 110 -35.79 -4.79 11.37
C THR A 110 -37.06 -5.34 12.01
N GLU A 111 -37.79 -6.20 11.31
CA GLU A 111 -38.99 -6.86 11.81
C GLU A 111 -38.64 -7.88 12.90
N VAL A 112 -37.56 -8.64 12.72
CA VAL A 112 -37.08 -9.58 13.75
C VAL A 112 -36.70 -8.84 15.04
N LEU A 113 -36.04 -7.69 14.91
CA LEU A 113 -35.67 -6.85 16.05
C LEU A 113 -36.90 -6.23 16.74
N SER A 114 -37.86 -5.74 15.97
CA SER A 114 -39.09 -5.13 16.52
C SER A 114 -39.95 -6.15 17.28
N ARG A 115 -40.03 -7.41 16.81
CA ARG A 115 -40.71 -8.51 17.51
C ARG A 115 -40.11 -8.81 18.90
N VAL A 116 -38.81 -8.55 19.09
CA VAL A 116 -38.11 -8.74 20.37
C VAL A 116 -38.13 -7.45 21.22
N GLY A 117 -38.65 -6.35 20.67
CA GLY A 117 -38.72 -5.06 21.37
C GLY A 117 -37.38 -4.31 21.42
N VAL A 118 -36.42 -4.65 20.56
CA VAL A 118 -35.11 -3.97 20.48
C VAL A 118 -35.09 -3.10 19.24
N GLN A 119 -34.78 -1.81 19.39
CA GLN A 119 -34.62 -0.93 18.25
C GLN A 119 -33.24 -1.13 17.62
N SER A 120 -33.15 -1.07 16.29
CA SER A 120 -31.87 -1.21 15.57
C SER A 120 -30.82 -0.20 16.04
N ASN A 121 -31.22 1.03 16.36
CA ASN A 121 -30.31 2.04 16.93
C ASN A 121 -29.73 1.61 18.29
N GLN A 122 -30.52 0.96 19.15
CA GLN A 122 -30.04 0.46 20.44
C GLN A 122 -29.02 -0.68 20.24
N LEU A 123 -29.28 -1.58 19.29
CA LEU A 123 -28.34 -2.64 18.92
C LEU A 123 -27.05 -2.05 18.34
N LEU A 124 -27.14 -1.00 17.52
CA LEU A 124 -25.98 -0.32 16.96
C LEU A 124 -25.11 0.32 18.05
N VAL A 125 -25.70 1.03 19.04
CA VAL A 125 -24.96 1.54 20.21
C VAL A 125 -24.21 0.42 20.89
N ARG A 126 -24.94 -0.67 21.14
CA ARG A 126 -24.38 -1.80 21.88
C ARG A 126 -23.21 -2.43 21.16
N LEU A 127 -23.29 -2.58 19.83
CA LEU A 127 -22.19 -3.09 19.01
C LEU A 127 -20.97 -2.17 19.04
N VAL A 128 -21.18 -0.85 18.98
CA VAL A 128 -20.11 0.15 19.08
C VAL A 128 -19.42 0.10 20.44
N GLU A 129 -20.18 0.03 21.54
CA GLU A 129 -19.64 -0.13 22.89
C GLU A 129 -18.77 -1.39 23.00
N ILE A 130 -19.25 -2.51 22.47
CA ILE A 130 -18.53 -3.79 22.52
C ILE A 130 -17.26 -3.75 21.67
N ALA A 131 -17.31 -3.13 20.49
CA ALA A 131 -16.14 -2.92 19.65
C ALA A 131 -15.09 -2.06 20.37
N LEU A 132 -15.49 -0.98 21.04
CA LEU A 132 -14.59 -0.16 21.83
C LEU A 132 -14.01 -0.91 23.02
N SER A 133 -14.83 -1.64 23.80
CA SER A 133 -14.35 -2.47 24.90
C SER A 133 -13.38 -3.58 24.44
N ALA A 134 -13.61 -4.15 23.24
CA ALA A 134 -12.71 -5.12 22.63
C ALA A 134 -11.39 -4.47 22.21
N HIS A 135 -11.45 -3.27 21.61
CA HIS A 135 -10.28 -2.50 21.21
C HIS A 135 -9.41 -2.08 22.40
N ASP A 136 -10.02 -1.67 23.52
CA ASP A 136 -9.33 -1.30 24.76
C ASP A 136 -8.74 -2.52 25.50
N GLY A 137 -8.96 -3.74 25.02
CA GLY A 137 -8.51 -4.98 25.67
C GLY A 137 -9.28 -5.36 26.94
N LEU A 138 -10.35 -4.62 27.28
CA LEU A 138 -11.12 -4.80 28.52
C LEU A 138 -11.91 -6.11 28.56
N LEU A 139 -12.18 -6.72 27.41
CA LEU A 139 -12.94 -7.96 27.36
C LEU A 139 -12.07 -9.21 27.58
N GLY A 140 -10.73 -9.10 27.52
CA GLY A 140 -9.85 -10.28 27.54
C GLY A 140 -10.14 -11.26 26.38
N ILE A 141 -10.81 -10.80 25.33
CA ILE A 141 -11.20 -11.60 24.16
C ILE A 141 -10.26 -11.29 22.99
N ASN A 142 -10.04 -12.32 22.17
CA ASN A 142 -9.36 -12.25 20.88
C ASN A 142 -9.98 -11.19 19.94
N GLY A 143 -9.17 -10.65 19.03
CA GLY A 143 -9.58 -9.69 17.99
C GLY A 143 -10.76 -10.16 17.11
N GLU A 144 -11.14 -11.42 17.17
CA GLU A 144 -12.33 -11.97 16.50
C GLU A 144 -13.64 -11.29 16.93
N VAL A 145 -13.82 -10.94 18.21
CA VAL A 145 -15.06 -10.27 18.67
C VAL A 145 -15.15 -8.85 18.16
N LEU A 146 -14.02 -8.14 18.11
CA LEU A 146 -13.94 -6.83 17.48
C LEU A 146 -14.32 -6.92 15.99
N VAL A 147 -13.75 -7.89 15.27
CA VAL A 147 -14.07 -8.12 13.86
C VAL A 147 -15.55 -8.47 13.64
N ASP A 148 -16.12 -9.33 14.49
CA ASP A 148 -17.54 -9.69 14.42
C ASP A 148 -18.44 -8.49 14.73
N ALA A 149 -18.04 -7.62 15.67
CA ALA A 149 -18.77 -6.41 16.02
C ALA A 149 -18.75 -5.41 14.85
N LEU A 150 -17.57 -5.13 14.27
CA LEU A 150 -17.41 -4.24 13.12
C LEU A 150 -18.21 -4.71 11.90
N ARG A 151 -18.19 -6.01 11.60
CA ARG A 151 -19.00 -6.59 10.51
C ARG A 151 -20.49 -6.44 10.78
N SER A 152 -20.92 -6.65 12.02
CA SER A 152 -22.33 -6.51 12.43
C SER A 152 -22.79 -5.05 12.33
N VAL A 153 -21.94 -4.09 12.71
CA VAL A 153 -22.18 -2.64 12.51
C VAL A 153 -22.39 -2.34 11.03
N MET A 154 -21.47 -2.80 10.18
CA MET A 154 -21.55 -2.59 8.72
C MET A 154 -22.83 -3.16 8.12
N SER A 155 -23.18 -4.41 8.46
CA SER A 155 -24.41 -5.05 7.98
C SER A 155 -25.67 -4.30 8.42
N LEU A 156 -25.70 -3.82 9.66
CA LEU A 156 -26.85 -3.08 10.18
C LEU A 156 -27.03 -1.72 9.49
N ILE A 157 -25.92 -1.02 9.18
CA ILE A 157 -25.94 0.26 8.44
C ILE A 157 -26.47 0.05 7.01
N LEU A 158 -25.98 -0.98 6.33
CA LEU A 158 -26.42 -1.32 4.97
C LEU A 158 -27.91 -1.68 4.93
N LEU A 159 -28.40 -2.45 5.90
CA LEU A 159 -29.83 -2.78 6.00
C LEU A 159 -30.70 -1.54 6.20
N HIS A 160 -30.27 -0.59 7.05
CA HIS A 160 -30.98 0.67 7.22
C HIS A 160 -31.06 1.48 5.94
N HIS A 161 -29.97 1.52 5.16
CA HIS A 161 -29.94 2.22 3.89
C HIS A 161 -30.87 1.58 2.86
N SER A 162 -30.84 0.26 2.71
CA SER A 162 -31.73 -0.47 1.79
C SER A 162 -33.21 -0.24 2.12
N ASN A 163 -33.59 -0.29 3.40
CA ASN A 163 -34.97 -0.07 3.81
C ASN A 163 -35.46 1.37 3.56
N ARG A 164 -34.56 2.37 3.62
CA ARG A 164 -34.89 3.77 3.29
C ARG A 164 -35.14 3.96 1.79
N SER A 165 -34.31 3.35 0.94
CA SER A 165 -34.46 3.47 -0.52
C SER A 165 -35.81 2.92 -1.01
N VAL A 166 -36.28 1.82 -0.40
CA VAL A 166 -37.59 1.23 -0.72
C VAL A 166 -38.73 2.14 -0.26
N ASN A 167 -38.69 2.63 0.98
CA ASN A 167 -39.78 3.41 1.58
C ASN A 167 -39.87 4.87 1.08
N GLN A 168 -38.83 5.42 0.44
CA GLN A 168 -38.88 6.75 -0.17
C GLN A 168 -39.76 6.83 -1.43
N THR A 169 -40.19 5.70 -2.00
CA THR A 169 -41.15 5.68 -3.12
C THR A 169 -42.60 5.82 -2.69
N THR A 170 -42.90 5.72 -1.39
CA THR A 170 -44.23 5.98 -0.82
C THR A 170 -44.24 7.35 -0.14
N VAL A 171 -44.82 8.33 -0.83
CA VAL A 171 -45.06 9.70 -0.34
C VAL A 171 -45.96 9.61 0.91
N ASP A 172 -45.60 10.32 2.00
CA ASP A 172 -46.39 10.60 3.22
C ASP A 172 -46.02 9.94 4.58
N SER A 173 -44.88 9.24 4.74
CA SER A 173 -44.43 8.86 6.10
C SER A 173 -43.46 9.89 6.71
N ALA A 174 -43.76 10.33 7.94
CA ALA A 174 -42.93 11.21 8.77
C ALA A 174 -41.45 10.80 8.84
N PRO A 175 -40.50 11.74 9.03
CA PRO A 175 -39.07 11.45 9.07
C PRO A 175 -38.76 10.47 10.22
N VAL A 176 -38.54 9.21 9.88
CA VAL A 176 -37.97 8.22 10.80
C VAL A 176 -36.60 8.76 11.19
N ALA A 177 -36.40 8.97 12.50
CA ALA A 177 -35.16 9.50 13.05
C ALA A 177 -33.96 8.74 12.45
N ASP A 178 -33.07 9.49 11.78
CA ASP A 178 -31.87 8.93 11.16
C ASP A 178 -31.10 8.08 12.19
N PRO A 179 -30.38 7.03 11.76
CA PRO A 179 -29.46 6.30 12.63
C PRO A 179 -28.32 7.26 13.04
N LEU A 180 -28.61 8.07 14.06
CA LEU A 180 -27.85 9.18 14.60
C LEU A 180 -26.51 8.77 15.23
N LEU A 181 -26.13 7.49 15.17
CA LEU A 181 -25.05 7.00 16.00
C LEU A 181 -23.66 7.39 15.53
N LEU A 182 -23.48 7.61 14.23
CA LEU A 182 -22.20 8.03 13.67
C LEU A 182 -22.13 9.54 13.42
N THR A 183 -23.13 10.28 13.88
CA THR A 183 -23.17 11.75 13.77
C THR A 183 -23.25 12.36 15.17
N ALA A 184 -22.17 13.03 15.59
CA ALA A 184 -22.11 13.97 16.72
C ALA A 184 -22.07 13.41 18.17
N SER A 185 -21.89 12.11 18.39
CA SER A 185 -21.57 11.58 19.74
C SER A 185 -20.06 11.47 19.96
N PRO A 186 -19.52 11.83 21.14
CA PRO A 186 -18.12 11.55 21.51
C PRO A 186 -17.76 10.06 21.39
N LEU A 187 -18.74 9.17 21.59
CA LEU A 187 -18.57 7.73 21.42
C LEU A 187 -18.32 7.37 19.95
N ALA A 188 -18.97 8.06 19.02
CA ALA A 188 -18.84 7.85 17.58
C ALA A 188 -17.47 8.27 17.07
N GLU A 189 -16.99 9.45 17.49
CA GLU A 189 -15.65 9.92 17.17
C GLU A 189 -14.61 8.94 17.73
N ARG A 190 -14.75 8.52 18.99
CA ARG A 190 -13.84 7.54 19.59
C ARG A 190 -13.85 6.21 18.83
N PHE A 191 -15.02 5.71 18.45
CA PHE A 191 -15.18 4.48 17.66
C PHE A 191 -14.50 4.59 16.29
N ALA A 192 -14.77 5.66 15.55
CA ALA A 192 -14.19 5.92 14.24
C ALA A 192 -12.68 6.05 14.31
N VAL A 193 -12.19 6.94 15.19
CA VAL A 193 -10.80 7.38 15.20
C VAL A 193 -9.89 6.38 15.91
N SER A 194 -10.28 5.88 17.08
CA SER A 194 -9.38 5.03 17.90
C SER A 194 -9.12 3.69 17.22
N ILE A 195 -10.16 3.05 16.68
CA ILE A 195 -10.01 1.76 16.01
C ILE A 195 -9.24 1.93 14.69
N LEU A 196 -9.52 2.99 13.92
CA LEU A 196 -8.86 3.21 12.64
C LEU A 196 -7.38 3.58 12.79
N VAL A 197 -7.01 4.34 13.82
CA VAL A 197 -5.67 4.94 13.95
C VAL A 197 -4.79 4.24 14.98
N LEU A 198 -5.36 3.78 16.10
CA LEU A 198 -4.61 3.29 17.26
C LEU A 198 -4.62 1.78 17.40
N ASN A 199 -5.42 1.06 16.62
CA ASN A 199 -5.41 -0.40 16.67
C ASN A 199 -4.11 -0.95 16.05
N LEU A 200 -3.43 -1.85 16.76
CA LEU A 200 -2.17 -2.44 16.30
C LEU A 200 -2.37 -3.42 15.14
N ASP A 201 -3.55 -4.06 15.04
CA ASP A 201 -3.85 -4.99 13.96
C ASP A 201 -4.29 -4.24 12.69
N TYR A 202 -3.45 -4.32 11.66
CA TYR A 202 -3.70 -3.74 10.35
C TYR A 202 -5.03 -4.19 9.72
N LYS A 203 -5.40 -5.47 9.87
CA LYS A 203 -6.66 -5.99 9.28
C LYS A 203 -7.88 -5.39 9.95
N VAL A 204 -7.79 -5.11 11.25
CA VAL A 204 -8.85 -4.42 11.98
C VAL A 204 -8.97 -2.97 11.51
N ARG A 205 -7.85 -2.26 11.32
CA ARG A 205 -7.86 -0.90 10.76
C ARG A 205 -8.50 -0.87 9.38
N GLN A 206 -8.10 -1.78 8.48
CA GLN A 206 -8.67 -1.92 7.14
C GLN A 206 -10.17 -2.19 7.16
N LEU A 207 -10.62 -3.12 8.02
CA LEU A 207 -12.05 -3.38 8.20
C LEU A 207 -12.78 -2.12 8.68
N MET A 208 -12.22 -1.40 9.66
CA MET A 208 -12.81 -0.16 10.16
C MET A 208 -12.87 0.93 9.08
N GLY A 209 -11.84 1.05 8.25
CA GLY A 209 -11.85 1.93 7.08
C GLY A 209 -13.00 1.59 6.12
N GLY A 210 -13.20 0.30 5.84
CA GLY A 210 -14.35 -0.19 5.08
C GLY A 210 -15.70 0.18 5.73
N VAL A 211 -15.84 -0.01 7.05
CA VAL A 211 -17.05 0.41 7.78
C VAL A 211 -17.32 1.90 7.57
N LEU A 212 -16.31 2.77 7.71
CA LEU A 212 -16.48 4.21 7.54
C LEU A 212 -16.85 4.60 6.11
N ILE A 213 -16.14 4.06 5.11
CA ILE A 213 -16.41 4.34 3.69
C ILE A 213 -17.83 3.91 3.32
N THR A 214 -18.22 2.69 3.69
CA THR A 214 -19.57 2.17 3.45
C THR A 214 -20.63 3.01 4.17
N SER A 215 -20.37 3.42 5.42
CA SER A 215 -21.30 4.27 6.18
C SER A 215 -21.48 5.64 5.52
N CYS A 216 -20.38 6.26 5.07
CA CYS A 216 -20.40 7.53 4.34
C CYS A 216 -21.11 7.42 2.99
N GLY A 217 -20.91 6.32 2.25
CA GLY A 217 -21.63 6.05 1.00
C GLY A 217 -23.14 5.89 1.22
N ALA A 218 -23.54 5.20 2.28
CA ALA A 218 -24.94 5.03 2.67
C ALA A 218 -25.57 6.33 3.23
N HIS A 219 -24.76 7.17 3.88
CA HIS A 219 -25.19 8.39 4.55
C HIS A 219 -24.22 9.56 4.25
N PRO A 220 -24.33 10.21 3.07
CA PRO A 220 -23.40 11.24 2.64
C PRO A 220 -23.31 12.46 3.58
N GLN A 221 -24.33 12.70 4.40
CA GLN A 221 -24.35 13.75 5.43
C GLN A 221 -23.30 13.54 6.54
N MET A 222 -22.76 12.34 6.70
CA MET A 222 -21.75 12.02 7.72
C MET A 222 -20.33 12.41 7.29
N VAL A 223 -20.10 12.53 5.98
CA VAL A 223 -18.77 12.73 5.38
C VAL A 223 -18.05 13.93 5.97
N PRO A 224 -18.67 15.12 6.12
CA PRO A 224 -17.98 16.28 6.68
C PRO A 224 -17.50 16.05 8.12
N THR A 225 -18.35 15.43 8.94
CA THR A 225 -18.05 15.18 10.35
C THR A 225 -16.91 14.17 10.51
N ILE A 226 -16.95 13.06 9.78
CA ILE A 226 -15.88 12.05 9.81
C ILE A 226 -14.57 12.64 9.26
N PHE A 227 -14.64 13.38 8.16
CA PHE A 227 -13.48 14.05 7.58
C PHE A 227 -12.82 15.01 8.58
N GLU A 228 -13.62 15.79 9.32
CA GLU A 228 -13.11 16.70 10.36
C GLU A 228 -12.43 15.93 11.51
N TRP A 229 -13.07 14.86 12.01
CA TRP A 229 -12.50 14.00 13.07
C TRP A 229 -11.14 13.42 12.68
N LEU A 230 -11.03 12.85 11.47
CA LEU A 230 -9.80 12.24 10.98
C LEU A 230 -8.70 13.27 10.73
N THR A 231 -9.06 14.43 10.16
CA THR A 231 -8.11 15.52 9.91
C THR A 231 -7.53 16.07 11.22
N ARG A 232 -8.40 16.32 12.21
CA ARG A 232 -7.99 16.74 13.55
C ARG A 232 -7.09 15.70 14.21
N ARG A 233 -7.45 14.41 14.13
CA ARG A 233 -6.62 13.36 14.73
C ARG A 233 -5.24 13.30 14.10
N ILE A 234 -5.13 13.39 12.77
CA ILE A 234 -3.83 13.34 12.08
C ILE A 234 -2.91 14.50 12.50
N GLN A 235 -3.47 15.66 12.83
CA GLN A 235 -2.71 16.79 13.36
C GLN A 235 -2.12 16.49 14.75
N ASP A 236 -2.87 15.78 15.59
CA ASP A 236 -2.47 15.45 16.97
C ASP A 236 -1.50 14.26 17.09
N LEU A 237 -1.33 13.47 16.01
CA LEU A 237 -0.48 12.28 16.07
C LEU A 237 1.01 12.63 16.10
N PRO A 238 1.85 11.84 16.80
CA PRO A 238 3.31 11.93 16.68
C PRO A 238 3.78 11.75 15.24
N GLY A 239 4.88 12.41 14.85
CA GLY A 239 5.45 12.37 13.49
C GLY A 239 5.91 10.97 13.04
N ASP A 240 6.22 10.11 14.00
CA ASP A 240 6.69 8.73 13.88
C ASP A 240 5.56 7.69 14.02
N CYS A 241 4.29 8.11 14.04
CA CYS A 241 3.16 7.19 14.09
C CYS A 241 3.12 6.30 12.85
N THR A 242 3.22 4.97 13.05
CA THR A 242 3.24 3.96 11.97
C THR A 242 1.89 3.29 11.71
N THR A 243 0.85 3.61 12.48
CA THR A 243 -0.46 2.92 12.42
C THR A 243 -1.54 3.70 11.69
N CYS A 244 -1.24 4.91 11.20
CA CYS A 244 -2.21 5.78 10.55
C CYS A 244 -2.33 5.59 9.02
N GLU A 245 -1.71 4.57 8.42
CA GLU A 245 -1.70 4.44 6.95
C GLU A 245 -3.12 4.29 6.37
N THR A 246 -3.97 3.51 7.06
CA THR A 246 -5.36 3.30 6.65
C THR A 246 -6.19 4.59 6.76
N CYS A 247 -5.81 5.51 7.65
CA CYS A 247 -6.48 6.81 7.79
C CYS A 247 -6.32 7.67 6.53
N PHE A 248 -5.14 7.64 5.91
CA PHE A 248 -4.88 8.39 4.67
C PHE A 248 -5.73 7.86 3.51
N TYR A 249 -5.88 6.54 3.41
CA TYR A 249 -6.78 5.92 2.43
C TYR A 249 -8.25 6.33 2.65
N VAL A 250 -8.74 6.31 3.88
CA VAL A 250 -10.12 6.75 4.17
C VAL A 250 -10.30 8.23 3.80
N LEU A 251 -9.37 9.11 4.18
CA LEU A 251 -9.42 10.52 3.81
C LEU A 251 -9.41 10.74 2.29
N GLU A 252 -8.60 9.97 1.55
CA GLU A 252 -8.57 9.98 0.09
C GLU A 252 -9.97 9.69 -0.47
N GLN A 253 -10.61 8.61 -0.01
CA GLN A 253 -11.94 8.21 -0.45
C GLN A 253 -13.03 9.23 -0.07
N LEU A 254 -12.92 9.87 1.10
CA LEU A 254 -13.88 10.91 1.51
C LEU A 254 -13.73 12.20 0.69
N LEU A 255 -12.52 12.57 0.27
CA LEU A 255 -12.27 13.74 -0.59
C LEU A 255 -12.84 13.57 -2.00
N GLU A 256 -12.95 12.32 -2.47
CA GLU A 256 -13.56 12.01 -3.77
C GLU A 256 -15.11 12.03 -3.74
N GLN A 257 -15.74 12.16 -2.55
CA GLN A 257 -17.20 12.21 -2.44
C GLN A 257 -17.80 13.61 -2.67
N THR A 258 -18.86 13.68 -3.48
CA THR A 258 -19.55 14.92 -3.84
C THR A 258 -20.15 15.67 -2.64
N SER A 259 -20.57 14.96 -1.59
CA SER A 259 -21.15 15.59 -0.39
C SER A 259 -20.14 16.46 0.36
N LEU A 260 -18.86 16.07 0.37
CA LEU A 260 -17.82 16.91 0.96
C LEU A 260 -17.57 18.16 0.13
N ALA A 261 -17.61 18.05 -1.20
CA ALA A 261 -17.47 19.19 -2.09
C ALA A 261 -18.53 20.27 -1.80
N THR A 262 -19.79 19.86 -1.56
CA THR A 262 -20.87 20.76 -1.14
C THR A 262 -20.68 21.35 0.25
N HIS A 263 -20.14 20.59 1.20
CA HIS A 263 -19.85 21.15 2.54
C HIS A 263 -18.68 22.15 2.52
N LEU A 264 -17.76 21.98 1.58
CA LEU A 264 -16.63 22.86 1.33
C LEU A 264 -16.96 23.94 0.28
N ASP A 265 -18.22 24.34 0.14
CA ASP A 265 -18.70 25.25 -0.93
C ASP A 265 -18.01 26.62 -0.91
N SER A 266 -17.61 27.14 0.26
CA SER A 266 -16.80 28.36 0.26
C SER A 266 -15.36 28.04 -0.10
N LYS A 267 -14.90 28.65 -1.21
CA LYS A 267 -13.52 28.50 -1.72
C LYS A 267 -12.47 28.77 -0.63
N GLU A 268 -12.72 29.74 0.25
CA GLU A 268 -11.85 30.08 1.36
C GLU A 268 -11.77 28.98 2.41
N LYS A 269 -12.90 28.45 2.89
CA LYS A 269 -12.92 27.35 3.88
C LYS A 269 -12.26 26.09 3.31
N ARG A 270 -12.53 25.78 2.04
CA ARG A 270 -11.90 24.66 1.32
C ARG A 270 -10.39 24.80 1.31
N SER A 271 -9.88 25.97 0.90
CA SER A 271 -8.44 26.19 0.79
C SER A 271 -7.75 26.12 2.15
N VAL A 272 -8.34 26.70 3.21
CA VAL A 272 -7.77 26.65 4.57
C VAL A 272 -7.65 25.21 5.10
N ILE A 273 -8.70 24.41 4.94
CA ILE A 273 -8.72 23.03 5.43
C ILE A 273 -7.72 22.16 4.64
N LEU A 274 -7.72 22.28 3.32
CA LEU A 274 -6.79 21.53 2.46
C LEU A 274 -5.33 21.96 2.69
N GLN A 275 -5.06 23.25 2.91
CA GLN A 275 -3.72 23.74 3.24
C GLN A 275 -3.23 23.21 4.58
N SER A 276 -4.10 23.20 5.60
CA SER A 276 -3.77 22.64 6.91
C SER A 276 -3.46 21.14 6.82
N LEU A 277 -4.27 20.37 6.09
CA LEU A 277 -4.06 18.94 5.86
C LEU A 277 -2.76 18.69 5.07
N ALA A 278 -2.54 19.42 3.97
CA ALA A 278 -1.34 19.31 3.16
C ALA A 278 -0.07 19.62 3.95
N ALA A 279 -0.09 20.68 4.77
CA ALA A 279 1.06 21.05 5.61
C ALA A 279 1.49 19.91 6.53
N VAL A 280 0.53 19.25 7.19
CA VAL A 280 0.81 18.13 8.11
C VAL A 280 1.39 16.92 7.37
N ILE A 281 0.81 16.56 6.23
CA ILE A 281 1.27 15.41 5.45
C ILE A 281 2.66 15.67 4.86
N VAL A 282 2.87 16.84 4.25
CA VAL A 282 4.15 17.23 3.66
C VAL A 282 5.23 17.27 4.72
N GLN A 283 4.96 17.86 5.89
CA GLN A 283 5.90 17.89 6.99
C GLN A 283 6.32 16.49 7.42
N ARG A 284 5.37 15.54 7.53
CA ARG A 284 5.67 14.14 7.88
C ARG A 284 6.54 13.45 6.84
N ILE A 285 6.25 13.62 5.55
CA ILE A 285 7.06 13.05 4.46
C ILE A 285 8.50 13.59 4.53
N THR A 286 8.67 14.90 4.73
CA THR A 286 9.99 15.54 4.64
C THR A 286 10.83 15.45 5.90
N VAL A 287 10.23 15.53 7.11
CA VAL A 287 10.98 15.54 8.38
C VAL A 287 11.45 14.14 8.76
N SER A 288 10.63 13.12 8.55
CA SER A 288 10.98 11.73 8.88
C SER A 288 11.95 11.10 7.86
N GLY A 289 12.38 11.88 6.86
CA GLY A 289 13.28 11.42 5.79
C GLY A 289 12.69 10.31 4.92
N GLY A 290 11.40 10.01 5.04
CA GLY A 290 10.64 8.97 4.35
C GLY A 290 11.10 7.52 4.55
N ALA A 291 12.41 7.28 4.63
CA ALA A 291 13.04 5.96 4.80
C ALA A 291 12.79 5.32 6.18
N SER A 292 12.43 6.12 7.19
CA SER A 292 12.00 5.61 8.50
C SER A 292 10.51 5.23 8.54
N LEU A 293 9.74 5.70 7.56
CA LEU A 293 8.31 5.42 7.43
C LEU A 293 8.14 4.18 6.54
N GLY A 294 7.28 3.25 6.94
CA GLY A 294 6.98 2.07 6.12
C GLY A 294 6.45 2.45 4.72
N GLU A 295 6.66 1.58 3.74
CA GLU A 295 6.27 1.82 2.33
C GLU A 295 4.78 2.17 2.20
N ASP A 296 3.91 1.45 2.91
CA ASP A 296 2.45 1.68 2.91
C ASP A 296 2.09 3.09 3.39
N MET A 297 2.83 3.61 4.36
CA MET A 297 2.61 4.94 4.92
C MET A 297 2.97 6.04 3.90
N VAL A 298 4.13 5.90 3.26
CA VAL A 298 4.60 6.83 2.22
C VAL A 298 3.63 6.82 1.04
N SER A 299 3.22 5.63 0.58
CA SER A 299 2.23 5.46 -0.48
C SER A 299 0.90 6.13 -0.13
N GLY A 300 0.34 5.86 1.05
CA GLY A 300 -0.92 6.47 1.51
C GLY A 300 -0.87 8.00 1.59
N MET A 301 0.22 8.56 2.13
CA MET A 301 0.41 10.01 2.18
C MET A 301 0.50 10.64 0.80
N LEU A 302 1.23 10.01 -0.14
CA LEU A 302 1.36 10.52 -1.51
C LEU A 302 0.04 10.46 -2.30
N ASN A 303 -0.73 9.38 -2.14
CA ASN A 303 -2.07 9.29 -2.74
C ASN A 303 -3.02 10.37 -2.20
N LEU A 304 -2.93 10.67 -0.91
CA LEU A 304 -3.70 11.78 -0.33
C LEU A 304 -3.24 13.14 -0.86
N VAL A 305 -1.93 13.38 -0.96
CA VAL A 305 -1.37 14.61 -1.57
C VAL A 305 -1.82 14.77 -3.02
N ARG A 306 -1.85 13.68 -3.81
CA ARG A 306 -2.38 13.67 -5.18
C ARG A 306 -3.81 14.19 -5.23
N VAL A 307 -4.71 13.67 -4.39
CA VAL A 307 -6.12 14.10 -4.37
C VAL A 307 -6.25 15.54 -3.91
N VAL A 308 -5.53 15.95 -2.87
CA VAL A 308 -5.55 17.33 -2.36
C VAL A 308 -5.09 18.31 -3.45
N LEU A 309 -4.00 18.01 -4.15
CA LEU A 309 -3.50 18.84 -5.25
C LEU A 309 -4.43 18.84 -6.46
N ALA A 310 -5.12 17.73 -6.75
CA ALA A 310 -6.13 17.67 -7.80
C ALA A 310 -7.35 18.58 -7.52
N ILE A 311 -7.67 18.81 -6.25
CA ILE A 311 -8.79 19.68 -5.83
C ILE A 311 -8.36 21.15 -5.75
N ASP A 312 -7.21 21.43 -5.11
CA ASP A 312 -6.66 22.78 -4.96
C ASP A 312 -5.13 22.75 -5.07
N LEU A 313 -4.61 23.15 -6.23
CA LEU A 313 -3.18 23.26 -6.49
C LEU A 313 -2.46 24.19 -5.50
N SER A 314 -3.16 25.17 -4.92
CA SER A 314 -2.60 26.08 -3.93
C SER A 314 -2.56 25.49 -2.50
N ALA A 315 -3.08 24.28 -2.29
CA ALA A 315 -3.11 23.63 -0.98
C ALA A 315 -1.71 23.40 -0.40
N THR A 316 -0.69 23.16 -1.24
CA THR A 316 0.68 22.98 -0.74
C THR A 316 1.48 24.28 -0.64
N LYS A 317 0.86 25.45 -0.85
CA LYS A 317 1.53 26.75 -0.76
C LYS A 317 2.13 26.94 0.64
N GLY A 318 3.43 27.26 0.68
CA GLY A 318 4.17 27.45 1.94
C GLY A 318 4.70 26.15 2.56
N THR A 319 4.48 25.00 1.94
CA THR A 319 5.05 23.71 2.34
C THR A 319 6.28 23.38 1.50
N ALA A 320 7.03 22.34 1.89
CA ALA A 320 8.18 21.84 1.12
C ALA A 320 7.81 21.27 -0.26
N LEU A 321 6.53 20.92 -0.48
CA LEU A 321 5.98 20.43 -1.76
C LEU A 321 5.05 21.47 -2.42
N ALA A 322 5.38 22.76 -2.31
CA ALA A 322 4.67 23.82 -3.01
C ALA A 322 4.58 23.54 -4.53
N ALA A 323 3.46 23.88 -5.15
CA ALA A 323 3.15 23.50 -6.54
C ALA A 323 4.21 23.88 -7.58
N ASP A 324 4.96 24.96 -7.36
CA ASP A 324 6.03 25.42 -8.24
C ASP A 324 7.30 24.54 -8.17
N VAL A 325 7.51 23.82 -7.06
CA VAL A 325 8.67 22.96 -6.82
C VAL A 325 8.33 21.48 -6.64
N VAL A 326 7.05 21.13 -6.55
CA VAL A 326 6.58 19.76 -6.24
C VAL A 326 7.15 18.72 -7.18
N VAL A 327 7.18 18.98 -8.49
CA VAL A 327 7.74 18.05 -9.49
C VAL A 327 9.20 17.74 -9.16
N ARG A 328 10.03 18.79 -9.02
CA ARG A 328 11.46 18.64 -8.71
C ARG A 328 11.67 17.93 -7.37
N LYS A 329 10.90 18.29 -6.35
CA LYS A 329 11.01 17.71 -5.01
C LYS A 329 10.61 16.24 -4.97
N VAL A 330 9.53 15.84 -5.64
CA VAL A 330 9.12 14.44 -5.74
C VAL A 330 10.21 13.63 -6.47
N TYR A 331 10.77 14.13 -7.56
CA TYR A 331 11.87 13.46 -8.26
C TYR A 331 13.13 13.35 -7.39
N MET A 332 13.64 14.47 -6.87
CA MET A 332 14.98 14.53 -6.27
C MET A 332 15.01 14.09 -4.82
N ASP A 333 13.94 14.32 -4.07
CA ASP A 333 13.94 14.08 -2.62
C ASP A 333 13.18 12.80 -2.25
N LEU A 334 12.28 12.29 -3.13
CA LEU A 334 11.45 11.10 -2.84
C LEU A 334 11.79 9.90 -3.73
N LEU A 335 11.82 10.07 -5.05
CA LEU A 335 12.07 8.99 -6.02
C LEU A 335 13.56 8.65 -6.19
N LEU A 336 14.39 9.69 -6.35
CA LEU A 336 15.80 9.58 -6.72
C LEU A 336 16.71 10.20 -5.67
N ALA A 337 16.30 10.18 -4.39
CA ALA A 337 17.12 10.72 -3.31
C ALA A 337 18.48 10.02 -3.29
N LEU A 338 19.54 10.80 -3.52
CA LEU A 338 20.91 10.32 -3.52
C LEU A 338 21.53 10.48 -2.12
N PRO A 339 22.33 9.51 -1.65
CA PRO A 339 23.13 9.68 -0.45
C PRO A 339 24.05 10.89 -0.59
N THR A 340 24.09 11.73 0.45
CA THR A 340 25.04 12.85 0.52
C THR A 340 26.19 12.50 1.46
N ARG A 341 27.30 13.25 1.41
CA ARG A 341 28.42 13.07 2.35
C ARG A 341 27.99 13.20 3.81
N GLU A 342 26.96 14.02 4.05
CA GLU A 342 26.40 14.29 5.38
C GLU A 342 25.38 13.22 5.80
N SER A 343 24.78 12.51 4.85
CA SER A 343 23.85 11.40 5.10
C SER A 343 24.10 10.24 4.12
N PRO A 344 25.13 9.42 4.36
CA PRO A 344 25.57 8.36 3.43
C PRO A 344 24.62 7.16 3.38
N VAL A 345 23.65 7.07 4.30
CA VAL A 345 22.68 5.96 4.41
C VAL A 345 21.32 6.34 3.81
N HIS A 346 21.18 7.52 3.20
CA HIS A 346 19.90 7.98 2.67
C HIS A 346 19.47 7.14 1.46
N SER A 347 18.54 6.21 1.68
CA SER A 347 17.79 5.55 0.61
C SER A 347 16.60 6.43 0.21
N PRO A 348 16.16 6.41 -1.05
CA PRO A 348 14.97 7.14 -1.47
C PRO A 348 13.75 6.67 -0.67
N PRO A 349 12.95 7.60 -0.11
CA PRO A 349 11.66 7.30 0.51
C PRO A 349 10.77 6.39 -0.34
N CYS A 350 10.76 6.60 -1.66
CA CYS A 350 10.01 5.81 -2.61
C CYS A 350 10.89 4.72 -3.21
N GLY A 351 11.33 3.77 -2.37
CA GLY A 351 12.16 2.64 -2.80
C GLY A 351 11.36 1.44 -3.34
N GLY A 352 10.09 1.32 -2.96
CA GLY A 352 9.23 0.20 -3.33
C GLY A 352 8.23 0.55 -4.44
N LEU A 353 7.56 -0.46 -4.99
CA LEU A 353 6.71 -0.30 -6.18
C LEU A 353 5.53 0.63 -5.91
N ASP A 354 4.86 0.49 -4.76
CA ASP A 354 3.61 1.21 -4.50
C ASP A 354 3.88 2.68 -4.19
N SER A 355 4.89 2.96 -3.37
CA SER A 355 5.37 4.31 -3.10
C SER A 355 5.87 5.03 -4.37
N THR A 356 6.57 4.32 -5.26
CA THR A 356 7.03 4.85 -6.55
C THR A 356 5.85 5.23 -7.44
N VAL A 357 4.86 4.34 -7.59
CA VAL A 357 3.66 4.60 -8.38
C VAL A 357 2.87 5.79 -7.81
N ALA A 358 2.70 5.86 -6.49
CA ALA A 358 2.03 6.96 -5.82
C ALA A 358 2.74 8.30 -6.08
N ALA A 359 4.07 8.34 -6.00
CA ALA A 359 4.86 9.53 -6.31
C ALA A 359 4.68 10.00 -7.76
N PHE A 360 4.70 9.08 -8.74
CA PHE A 360 4.44 9.45 -10.13
C PHE A 360 3.02 9.96 -10.36
N LYS A 361 2.02 9.39 -9.69
CA LYS A 361 0.64 9.90 -9.74
C LYS A 361 0.51 11.33 -9.20
N VAL A 362 1.31 11.73 -8.20
CA VAL A 362 1.37 13.13 -7.74
C VAL A 362 1.89 14.03 -8.87
N VAL A 363 2.99 13.64 -9.53
CA VAL A 363 3.57 14.41 -10.64
C VAL A 363 2.57 14.52 -11.80
N GLU A 364 1.90 13.43 -12.15
CA GLU A 364 0.85 13.38 -13.18
C GLU A 364 -0.30 14.34 -12.85
N ALA A 365 -0.84 14.28 -11.63
CA ALA A 365 -1.94 15.13 -11.20
C ALA A 365 -1.61 16.63 -11.25
N VAL A 366 -0.36 17.00 -10.95
CA VAL A 366 0.11 18.39 -11.04
C VAL A 366 0.36 18.81 -12.49
N ALA A 367 0.97 17.94 -13.30
CA ALA A 367 1.25 18.20 -14.71
C ALA A 367 -0.04 18.37 -15.53
N ALA A 368 -1.08 17.61 -15.21
CA ALA A 368 -2.38 17.68 -15.88
C ALA A 368 -3.12 19.02 -15.68
N GLN A 369 -2.82 19.75 -14.59
CA GLN A 369 -3.55 20.97 -14.24
C GLN A 369 -3.02 22.24 -14.90
N HIS A 370 -1.72 22.33 -15.20
CA HIS A 370 -1.14 23.56 -15.74
C HIS A 370 0.05 23.32 -16.69
N PRO A 371 0.12 24.00 -17.86
CA PRO A 371 1.19 23.82 -18.84
C PRO A 371 2.61 24.07 -18.30
N VAL A 372 2.74 24.97 -17.32
CA VAL A 372 4.04 25.24 -16.67
C VAL A 372 4.55 23.99 -15.96
N HIS A 373 3.69 23.26 -15.27
CA HIS A 373 4.08 22.04 -14.56
C HIS A 373 4.37 20.88 -15.50
N LEU A 374 3.63 20.78 -16.61
CA LEU A 374 3.97 19.84 -17.68
C LEU A 374 5.36 20.14 -18.26
N LYS A 375 5.65 21.42 -18.55
CA LYS A 375 6.97 21.84 -19.03
C LYS A 375 8.08 21.55 -18.01
N GLN A 376 7.83 21.77 -16.72
CA GLN A 376 8.76 21.41 -15.65
C GLN A 376 9.00 19.89 -15.60
N THR A 377 7.95 19.09 -15.72
CA THR A 377 8.02 17.62 -15.72
C THR A 377 8.84 17.11 -16.90
N ILE A 378 8.55 17.59 -18.11
CA ILE A 378 9.32 17.25 -19.31
C ILE A 378 10.77 17.70 -19.15
N GLY A 379 11.01 18.91 -18.64
CA GLY A 379 12.36 19.42 -18.42
C GLY A 379 13.19 18.58 -17.43
N GLN A 380 12.58 18.15 -16.32
CA GLN A 380 13.24 17.26 -15.36
C GLN A 380 13.50 15.88 -15.95
N LEU A 381 12.55 15.30 -16.69
CA LEU A 381 12.74 14.01 -17.36
C LEU A 381 13.84 14.08 -18.41
N SER A 382 13.87 15.13 -19.23
CA SER A 382 14.94 15.35 -20.20
C SER A 382 16.30 15.50 -19.53
N ALA A 383 16.39 16.27 -18.44
CA ALA A 383 17.64 16.41 -17.69
C ALA A 383 18.12 15.06 -17.14
N LEU A 384 17.22 14.26 -16.57
CA LEU A 384 17.55 12.90 -16.10
C LEU A 384 18.01 11.98 -17.23
N ILE A 385 17.35 12.03 -18.39
CA ILE A 385 17.74 11.26 -19.57
C ILE A 385 19.10 11.72 -20.09
N ASP A 386 19.37 13.02 -20.09
CA ASP A 386 20.63 13.62 -20.56
C ASP A 386 21.79 13.27 -19.63
N ASP A 387 21.61 13.39 -18.31
CA ASP A 387 22.58 12.99 -17.30
C ASP A 387 22.85 11.48 -17.35
N ALA A 388 21.79 10.69 -17.57
CA ALA A 388 21.91 9.24 -17.73
C ALA A 388 22.44 8.85 -19.11
N ARG A 389 22.43 9.73 -20.11
CA ARG A 389 22.71 9.38 -21.52
C ARG A 389 24.08 8.76 -21.69
N ASP A 390 25.12 9.39 -21.15
CA ASP A 390 26.50 8.87 -21.24
C ASP A 390 26.66 7.54 -20.48
N SER A 391 25.88 7.35 -19.41
CA SER A 391 25.83 6.09 -18.71
C SER A 391 25.01 5.03 -19.47
N LEU A 392 23.93 5.39 -20.16
CA LEU A 392 23.02 4.47 -20.85
C LEU A 392 23.56 4.05 -22.22
N THR A 393 24.25 4.95 -22.93
CA THR A 393 24.90 4.68 -24.23
C THR A 393 26.05 3.69 -24.12
N HIS A 394 26.67 3.58 -22.94
CA HIS A 394 27.76 2.65 -22.66
C HIS A 394 27.33 1.36 -21.92
N ARG A 395 26.03 1.14 -21.62
CA ARG A 395 25.58 0.10 -20.67
C ARG A 395 24.64 -0.99 -21.20
N TRP A 396 24.55 -1.19 -22.50
CA TRP A 396 24.24 -2.54 -23.00
C TRP A 396 25.53 -3.37 -22.83
N ASN A 397 25.62 -4.16 -21.74
CA ASN A 397 26.74 -5.03 -21.29
C ASN A 397 27.34 -4.69 -19.91
N LEU A 398 26.60 -4.06 -18.98
CA LEU A 398 27.10 -3.95 -17.61
C LEU A 398 27.06 -5.32 -16.90
N LYS A 399 28.23 -5.93 -16.67
CA LYS A 399 28.40 -6.86 -15.55
C LYS A 399 28.46 -6.00 -14.28
N CYS A 400 27.55 -6.20 -13.32
CA CYS A 400 27.74 -5.59 -11.99
C CYS A 400 29.14 -5.96 -11.48
N SER A 401 29.96 -4.96 -11.15
CA SER A 401 31.19 -5.24 -10.41
C SER A 401 30.81 -5.86 -9.07
N PHE A 402 31.67 -6.75 -8.57
CA PHE A 402 31.48 -7.38 -7.28
C PHE A 402 31.33 -6.34 -6.14
N ASP A 403 31.96 -5.17 -6.32
CA ASP A 403 31.95 -4.04 -5.38
C ASP A 403 30.63 -3.25 -5.38
N ALA A 404 29.79 -3.38 -6.40
CA ALA A 404 28.45 -2.77 -6.45
C ALA A 404 27.39 -3.58 -5.67
N LYS A 405 27.81 -4.65 -4.99
CA LYS A 405 26.95 -5.53 -4.19
C LYS A 405 26.57 -4.83 -2.87
N PRO A 406 25.27 -4.68 -2.56
CA PRO A 406 24.85 -4.23 -1.23
C PRO A 406 25.42 -5.20 -0.16
N PRO A 407 25.94 -4.70 0.98
CA PRO A 407 26.65 -5.51 1.98
C PRO A 407 25.87 -6.73 2.51
N ASN A 408 24.54 -6.76 2.32
CA ASN A 408 23.64 -7.76 2.89
C ASN A 408 22.98 -8.70 1.86
N MET A 409 23.34 -8.60 0.57
CA MET A 409 22.74 -9.44 -0.47
C MET A 409 23.50 -10.77 -0.61
N ARG A 410 22.99 -11.87 -0.05
CA ARG A 410 23.69 -13.17 -0.04
C ARG A 410 23.80 -13.84 -1.42
N PHE A 411 22.88 -13.54 -2.35
CA PHE A 411 22.83 -14.15 -3.68
C PHE A 411 22.61 -13.07 -4.75
N VAL A 412 23.51 -13.01 -5.73
CA VAL A 412 23.31 -12.30 -7.01
C VAL A 412 23.19 -13.34 -8.11
N GLY A 413 22.03 -13.98 -8.20
CA GLY A 413 21.69 -14.83 -9.34
C GLY A 413 21.07 -13.98 -10.45
N LEU A 414 21.43 -14.25 -11.71
CA LEU A 414 20.56 -13.87 -12.83
C LEU A 414 19.16 -14.43 -12.52
N ARG A 415 18.14 -13.58 -12.55
CA ARG A 415 16.72 -13.92 -12.28
C ARG A 415 16.20 -15.09 -13.15
N ASN A 416 16.97 -15.48 -14.18
CA ASN A 416 16.79 -16.68 -14.99
C ASN A 416 18.07 -17.54 -15.02
N GLN A 417 18.17 -18.55 -14.15
CA GLN A 417 19.25 -19.54 -14.25
C GLN A 417 19.26 -20.29 -15.61
N GLY A 418 18.12 -20.35 -16.29
CA GLY A 418 18.00 -20.90 -17.64
C GLY A 418 18.79 -20.12 -18.71
N CYS A 419 19.00 -18.81 -18.55
CA CYS A 419 19.80 -18.06 -19.53
C CYS A 419 21.27 -18.50 -19.53
N THR A 420 21.81 -18.93 -18.39
CA THR A 420 23.20 -19.40 -18.31
C THR A 420 23.40 -20.71 -19.07
N CYS A 421 22.45 -21.65 -18.97
CA CYS A 421 22.55 -22.89 -19.74
C CYS A 421 22.35 -22.66 -21.25
N TYR A 422 21.50 -21.71 -21.65
CA TYR A 422 21.38 -21.31 -23.06
C TYR A 422 22.66 -20.67 -23.59
N MET A 423 23.26 -19.74 -22.86
CA MET A 423 24.53 -19.12 -23.26
C MET A 423 25.65 -20.16 -23.34
N ASN A 424 25.75 -21.06 -22.36
CA ASN A 424 26.75 -22.12 -22.37
C ASN A 424 26.54 -23.10 -23.53
N ALA A 425 25.30 -23.55 -23.77
CA ALA A 425 24.99 -24.43 -24.89
C ALA A 425 25.26 -23.75 -26.24
N THR A 426 24.92 -22.46 -26.37
CA THR A 426 25.19 -21.67 -27.59
C THR A 426 26.68 -21.49 -27.81
N LEU A 427 27.45 -21.16 -26.77
CA LEU A 427 28.91 -21.05 -26.86
C LEU A 427 29.56 -22.40 -27.18
N GLN A 428 29.09 -23.49 -26.58
CA GLN A 428 29.55 -24.84 -26.91
C GLN A 428 29.26 -25.19 -28.37
N GLN A 429 28.07 -24.88 -28.88
CA GLN A 429 27.72 -25.11 -30.29
C GLN A 429 28.57 -24.26 -31.25
N LEU A 430 28.81 -22.98 -30.92
CA LEU A 430 29.69 -22.11 -31.71
C LEU A 430 31.15 -22.60 -31.68
N PHE A 431 31.62 -23.11 -30.54
CA PHE A 431 32.97 -23.64 -30.39
C PHE A 431 33.19 -24.93 -31.17
N MET A 432 32.13 -25.69 -31.50
CA MET A 432 32.22 -26.86 -32.37
C MET A 432 32.45 -26.50 -33.85
N ILE A 433 32.30 -25.24 -34.24
CA ILE A 433 32.59 -24.77 -35.60
C ILE A 433 34.11 -24.49 -35.69
N PRO A 434 34.90 -25.27 -36.47
CA PRO A 434 36.37 -25.20 -36.41
C PRO A 434 36.93 -23.80 -36.68
N ARG A 435 36.34 -23.05 -37.62
CA ARG A 435 36.74 -21.68 -37.93
C ARG A 435 36.50 -20.70 -36.79
N VAL A 436 35.39 -20.87 -36.06
CA VAL A 436 35.05 -20.02 -34.91
C VAL A 436 35.95 -20.37 -33.74
N CYS A 437 36.23 -21.65 -33.52
CA CYS A 437 37.19 -22.12 -32.52
C CYS A 437 38.60 -21.55 -32.79
N SER A 438 39.14 -21.72 -34.00
CA SER A 438 40.43 -21.15 -34.39
C SER A 438 40.44 -19.62 -34.21
N ALA A 439 39.42 -18.92 -34.69
CA ALA A 439 39.34 -17.47 -34.53
C ALA A 439 39.26 -17.02 -33.07
N LEU A 440 38.56 -17.76 -32.20
CA LEU A 440 38.49 -17.50 -30.76
C LEU A 440 39.83 -17.75 -30.06
N LEU A 441 40.50 -18.86 -30.39
CA LEU A 441 41.80 -19.23 -29.81
C LEU A 441 42.93 -18.32 -30.31
N GLU A 442 42.83 -17.80 -31.52
CA GLU A 442 43.79 -16.87 -32.12
C GLU A 442 43.46 -15.39 -31.83
N ALA A 443 42.28 -15.13 -31.26
CA ALA A 443 41.88 -13.77 -30.92
C ALA A 443 42.86 -13.19 -29.89
N LYS A 444 43.56 -12.14 -30.28
CA LYS A 444 44.43 -11.38 -29.39
C LYS A 444 43.56 -10.67 -28.36
N ILE A 445 43.47 -11.24 -27.16
CA ILE A 445 42.78 -10.61 -26.04
C ILE A 445 43.62 -9.40 -25.62
N ARG A 446 43.15 -8.19 -25.94
CA ARG A 446 43.64 -6.98 -25.26
C ARG A 446 42.96 -6.96 -23.89
N TYR A 447 43.67 -7.39 -22.85
CA TYR A 447 43.25 -7.12 -21.49
C TYR A 447 43.61 -5.67 -21.16
N PRO A 448 42.66 -4.82 -20.80
CA PRO A 448 42.90 -3.83 -19.77
C PRO A 448 42.38 -4.43 -18.47
N ARG A 449 43.25 -5.09 -17.70
CA ARG A 449 42.93 -5.26 -16.27
C ARG A 449 43.10 -3.88 -15.64
N LYS A 450 41.99 -3.26 -15.23
CA LYS A 450 42.06 -2.16 -14.28
C LYS A 450 42.65 -2.71 -12.99
N ILE A 451 43.89 -2.33 -12.68
CA ILE A 451 44.48 -2.47 -11.36
C ILE A 451 44.25 -1.13 -10.67
N GLY A 452 43.19 -1.05 -9.86
CA GLY A 452 42.78 0.20 -9.20
C GLY A 452 42.14 1.24 -10.13
N CYS A 453 41.76 2.39 -9.55
CA CYS A 453 41.10 3.50 -10.23
C CYS A 453 41.95 4.19 -11.30
N ASP A 454 43.26 3.92 -11.37
CA ASP A 454 44.16 4.50 -12.36
C ASP A 454 44.48 3.54 -13.50
N LYS A 455 44.45 4.06 -14.73
CA LYS A 455 44.74 3.33 -15.97
C LYS A 455 46.26 3.10 -16.09
N LEU A 456 46.82 2.21 -15.28
CA LEU A 456 48.22 1.80 -15.42
C LEU A 456 48.34 0.73 -16.52
N ALA A 457 49.33 0.87 -17.39
CA ALA A 457 49.73 -0.18 -18.33
C ALA A 457 50.48 -1.30 -17.57
N GLU A 458 50.46 -2.54 -18.09
CA GLU A 458 50.98 -3.72 -17.37
C GLU A 458 52.49 -3.63 -17.06
N ASP A 459 53.25 -2.95 -17.91
CA ASP A 459 54.69 -2.65 -17.75
C ASP A 459 54.96 -1.52 -16.75
N GLN A 460 53.92 -0.81 -16.31
CA GLN A 460 54.00 0.27 -15.32
C GLN A 460 53.52 -0.14 -13.93
N ALA A 461 53.07 -1.39 -13.78
CA ALA A 461 52.57 -1.92 -12.52
C ALA A 461 53.68 -2.22 -11.50
N GLU A 462 54.95 -2.30 -11.92
CA GLU A 462 56.09 -2.53 -11.02
C GLU A 462 56.13 -1.49 -9.89
N GLY A 463 56.32 -1.96 -8.66
CA GLY A 463 56.35 -1.14 -7.44
C GLY A 463 54.98 -0.85 -6.83
N HIS A 464 53.87 -1.09 -7.54
CA HIS A 464 52.51 -0.84 -7.04
C HIS A 464 52.01 -1.95 -6.12
N LEU A 465 51.12 -1.58 -5.21
CA LEU A 465 50.45 -2.50 -4.29
C LEU A 465 49.20 -3.07 -4.96
N VAL A 466 49.02 -4.37 -4.81
CA VAL A 466 47.88 -5.13 -5.35
C VAL A 466 47.26 -5.97 -4.23
N LEU A 467 45.94 -6.06 -4.23
CA LEU A 467 45.21 -6.94 -3.32
C LEU A 467 45.03 -8.31 -3.99
N LEU A 468 45.56 -9.36 -3.38
CA LEU A 468 45.47 -10.73 -3.86
C LEU A 468 44.49 -11.52 -3.00
N GLU A 469 43.49 -12.13 -3.61
CA GLU A 469 42.59 -13.07 -2.91
C GLU A 469 43.24 -14.46 -2.84
N ARG A 470 43.25 -15.07 -1.65
CA ARG A 470 43.69 -16.46 -1.51
C ARG A 470 42.57 -17.40 -1.91
N GLU A 471 42.89 -18.42 -2.71
CA GLU A 471 41.95 -19.51 -2.98
C GLU A 471 41.48 -20.16 -1.65
N GLY A 472 40.17 -20.40 -1.54
CA GLY A 472 39.56 -21.04 -0.37
C GLY A 472 38.97 -20.09 0.69
N ASN A 473 38.63 -18.84 0.34
CA ASN A 473 37.96 -17.89 1.26
C ASN A 473 38.79 -17.51 2.50
N SER A 474 40.12 -17.63 2.45
CA SER A 474 41.02 -17.39 3.58
C SER A 474 41.46 -15.92 3.74
N GLY A 475 40.75 -15.00 3.09
CA GLY A 475 41.00 -13.56 3.12
C GLY A 475 41.91 -13.07 1.98
N SER A 476 42.08 -11.74 1.92
CA SER A 476 42.91 -11.07 0.93
C SER A 476 44.23 -10.62 1.56
N VAL A 477 45.32 -10.71 0.81
CA VAL A 477 46.67 -10.27 1.21
C VAL A 477 47.15 -9.16 0.29
N VAL A 478 47.91 -8.21 0.84
CA VAL A 478 48.52 -7.14 0.04
C VAL A 478 49.88 -7.63 -0.47
N GLY A 479 50.08 -7.55 -1.78
CA GLY A 479 51.36 -7.83 -2.42
C GLY A 479 51.88 -6.60 -3.16
N ARG A 480 53.19 -6.57 -3.40
CA ARG A 480 53.84 -5.57 -4.27
C ARG A 480 54.26 -6.25 -5.56
N VAL A 481 53.93 -5.65 -6.70
CA VAL A 481 54.40 -6.12 -8.01
C VAL A 481 55.90 -5.84 -8.11
N VAL A 482 56.70 -6.89 -8.27
CA VAL A 482 58.17 -6.82 -8.32
C VAL A 482 58.67 -6.72 -9.75
N SER A 483 58.05 -7.49 -10.66
CA SER A 483 58.46 -7.50 -12.06
C SER A 483 57.32 -7.91 -12.99
N TRP A 484 57.39 -7.45 -14.23
CA TRP A 484 56.54 -7.88 -15.34
C TRP A 484 57.33 -8.76 -16.32
N ASN A 485 56.77 -9.92 -16.68
CA ASN A 485 57.30 -10.76 -17.75
C ASN A 485 56.43 -10.62 -19.00
N ALA A 486 57.00 -9.99 -20.04
CA ALA A 486 56.31 -9.74 -21.29
C ALA A 486 56.12 -10.99 -22.17
N GLU A 487 56.88 -12.07 -21.94
CA GLU A 487 56.79 -13.31 -22.73
C GLU A 487 55.58 -14.15 -22.34
N ASP A 488 55.29 -14.25 -21.04
CA ASP A 488 54.17 -15.03 -20.49
C ASP A 488 53.01 -14.16 -19.98
N LEU A 489 53.16 -12.83 -20.06
CA LEU A 489 52.20 -11.84 -19.60
C LEU A 489 51.84 -12.01 -18.11
N THR A 490 52.85 -12.27 -17.27
CA THR A 490 52.67 -12.46 -15.83
C THR A 490 53.43 -11.44 -14.98
N HIS A 491 52.85 -11.08 -13.83
CA HIS A 491 53.49 -10.28 -12.79
C HIS A 491 54.03 -11.19 -11.68
N THR A 492 55.27 -10.95 -11.28
CA THR A 492 55.80 -11.51 -10.02
C THR A 492 55.42 -10.60 -8.88
N VAL A 493 54.76 -11.15 -7.85
CA VAL A 493 54.27 -10.38 -6.71
C VAL A 493 54.89 -10.89 -5.41
N GLU A 494 55.48 -9.98 -4.65
CA GLU A 494 55.98 -10.25 -3.30
C GLU A 494 54.87 -9.96 -2.29
N ILE A 495 54.49 -10.96 -1.48
CA ILE A 495 53.46 -10.81 -0.46
C ILE A 495 54.04 -10.10 0.75
N LEU A 496 53.36 -9.06 1.25
CA LEU A 496 53.80 -8.31 2.42
C LEU A 496 53.12 -8.85 3.69
N ASP A 497 53.91 -9.34 4.65
CA ASP A 497 53.40 -9.90 5.92
C ASP A 497 52.80 -8.84 6.86
N THR A 498 53.15 -7.56 6.67
CA THR A 498 52.59 -6.41 7.38
C THR A 498 52.40 -5.24 6.41
N PRO A 499 51.16 -4.92 5.98
CA PRO A 499 50.94 -3.81 5.08
C PRO A 499 51.26 -2.48 5.78
N PRO A 500 51.95 -1.53 5.12
CA PRO A 500 52.14 -0.19 5.68
C PRO A 500 50.78 0.50 5.86
N ALA A 501 50.61 1.31 6.91
CA ALA A 501 49.32 1.93 7.25
C ALA A 501 48.68 2.75 6.11
N SER A 502 49.48 3.23 5.15
CA SER A 502 49.03 3.95 3.94
C SER A 502 48.51 3.05 2.80
N ALA A 503 48.64 1.72 2.91
CA ALA A 503 48.24 0.77 1.87
C ALA A 503 46.71 0.64 1.73
N TYR A 504 45.95 0.94 2.78
CA TYR A 504 44.48 0.86 2.73
C TYR A 504 43.83 2.12 2.16
N GLU A 505 44.54 3.25 2.10
CA GLU A 505 44.05 4.51 1.51
C GLU A 505 44.31 4.61 0.00
N SER A 506 45.23 3.80 -0.54
CA SER A 506 45.66 3.86 -1.95
C SER A 506 45.11 2.75 -2.84
N VAL A 507 44.33 1.80 -2.30
CA VAL A 507 43.81 0.62 -3.01
C VAL A 507 42.30 0.74 -3.33
N SER A 508 41.72 1.96 -3.28
CA SER A 508 40.31 2.22 -3.66
C SER A 508 40.08 2.27 -5.16
#